data_AF-A0A5C5B9I4-F1
#
_entry.id   AF-A0A5C5B9I4-F1
#
_cell.length_a   1.000
_cell.length_b   1.000
_cell.length_c   1.000
_cell.angle_alpha   90.00
_cell.angle_beta   90.00
_cell.angle_gamma   90.00
#
_symmetry.space_group_name_H-M   'P 1'
#
loop_
_entity.id
_entity.type
_entity.pdbx_description
1 polymer ?
#
loop_
_entity_poly.entity_id
_entity_poly.type
_entity_poly.pdbx_seq_one_letter_code
_entity_poly.pdbx_strand_id
1 'polypeptide(L)' 'MTEPDQLEVVYRTTKDGRTALLLYTALDRFQGCNGPDAPWFLAATSWLDELRKVRPYDVVYLDLPLPAHERIGAAR' A
#
# COMPACT_ATOMS: atom_id res chain seq x y z
N MET A 1 6.68 -18.70 -2.29
CA MET A 1 5.62 -17.68 -2.38
C MET A 1 5.55 -17.06 -1.00
N THR A 2 5.72 -15.74 -0.88
CA THR A 2 5.80 -15.08 0.45
C THR A 2 4.42 -15.07 1.11
N GLU A 3 4.35 -15.40 2.39
CA GLU A 3 3.09 -15.38 3.15
C GLU A 3 2.78 -13.95 3.65
N PRO A 4 1.51 -13.55 3.78
CA PRO A 4 1.14 -12.16 4.13
C PRO A 4 1.70 -11.66 5.46
N ASP A 5 1.91 -12.56 6.43
CA ASP A 5 2.45 -12.27 7.76
C ASP A 5 3.97 -12.06 7.77
N GLN A 6 4.67 -12.45 6.69
CA GLN A 6 6.10 -12.23 6.49
C GLN A 6 6.40 -10.94 5.73
N LEU A 7 5.38 -10.17 5.36
CA LEU A 7 5.51 -8.95 4.57
C LEU A 7 5.44 -7.71 5.46
N GLU A 8 6.33 -6.77 5.24
CA GLU A 8 6.19 -5.43 5.78
C GLU A 8 5.29 -4.61 4.85
N VAL A 9 4.12 -4.23 5.36
CA VAL A 9 3.13 -3.45 4.61
C VAL A 9 3.05 -2.04 5.16
N VAL A 10 3.14 -1.05 4.27
CA VAL A 10 3.02 0.36 4.62
C VAL A 10 1.54 0.75 4.69
N TYR A 11 1.12 1.18 5.87
CA TYR A 11 -0.21 1.76 6.10
C TYR A 11 -0.08 3.27 6.25
N ARG A 12 -1.12 3.99 5.86
CA ARG A 12 -1.23 5.44 6.01
C ARG A 12 -2.33 5.78 7.01
N THR A 13 -2.22 6.94 7.64
CA THR A 13 -3.29 7.49 8.47
C THR A 13 -3.97 8.62 7.70
N THR A 14 -5.28 8.53 7.54
CA THR A 14 -6.07 9.58 6.90
C THR A 14 -6.25 10.78 7.84
N LYS A 15 -6.69 11.93 7.32
CA LYS A 15 -6.96 13.13 8.12
C LYS A 15 -8.00 12.92 9.22
N ASP A 16 -8.95 12.02 8.99
CA ASP A 16 -10.00 11.62 9.95
C ASP A 16 -9.56 10.46 10.87
N GLY A 17 -8.27 10.09 10.85
CA GLY A 17 -7.69 9.13 11.81
C GLY A 17 -7.84 7.65 11.44
N ARG A 18 -8.41 7.33 10.28
CA ARG A 18 -8.53 5.95 9.79
C ARG A 18 -7.19 5.40 9.31
N THR A 19 -6.99 4.11 9.52
CA THR A 19 -5.88 3.35 8.94
C THR A 19 -6.23 2.94 7.52
N ALA A 20 -5.46 3.42 6.56
CA ALA A 20 -5.62 3.16 5.13
C ALA A 20 -4.55 2.21 4.61
N LEU A 21 -4.98 1.24 3.81
CA LEU A 21 -4.13 0.40 2.98
C LEU A 21 -4.18 0.90 1.53
N LEU A 22 -3.03 1.20 0.94
CA LEU A 22 -2.95 1.54 -0.47
C LEU A 22 -2.60 0.31 -1.29
N LEU A 23 -3.39 0.04 -2.31
CA LEU A 23 -3.16 -1.03 -3.27
C LEU A 23 -3.19 -0.47 -4.68
N TYR A 24 -2.53 -1.18 -5.58
CA TYR A 24 -2.43 -0.80 -6.99
C TYR A 24 -2.81 -1.99 -7.84
N THR A 25 -3.65 -1.75 -8.84
CA THR A 25 -4.20 -2.81 -9.68
C THR A 25 -3.20 -3.30 -10.72
N ALA A 26 -2.13 -2.54 -10.95
CA ALA A 26 -1.03 -2.88 -11.87
C ALA A 26 0.28 -2.19 -11.46
N LEU A 27 1.40 -2.75 -11.90
CA LEU A 27 2.74 -2.25 -11.57
C LEU A 27 3.04 -0.86 -12.19
N ASP A 28 2.62 -0.63 -13.42
CA ASP A 28 2.74 0.67 -14.10
C ASP A 28 1.94 1.76 -13.37
N ARG A 29 0.73 1.42 -12.88
CA ARG A 29 -0.07 2.33 -12.04
C ARG A 29 0.61 2.64 -10.71
N PHE A 30 1.20 1.63 -10.06
CA PHE A 30 2.03 1.83 -8.86
C PHE A 30 3.18 2.81 -9.13
N GLN A 31 3.94 2.59 -10.22
CA GLN A 31 5.06 3.45 -10.58
C GLN A 31 4.61 4.89 -10.89
N GLY A 32 3.47 5.07 -11.56
CA GLY A 32 2.90 6.39 -11.83
C GLY A 32 2.42 7.12 -10.56
N CYS A 33 1.79 6.39 -9.63
CA CYS A 33 1.21 6.96 -8.43
C CYS A 33 2.23 7.20 -7.31
N ASN A 34 3.12 6.24 -7.07
CA ASN A 34 4.05 6.23 -5.94
C ASN A 34 5.51 6.50 -6.35
N GLY A 35 5.82 6.44 -7.64
CA GLY A 35 7.19 6.50 -8.13
C GLY A 35 7.85 5.12 -8.25
N PRO A 36 9.02 5.04 -8.92
CA PRO A 36 9.66 3.78 -9.27
C PRO A 36 10.47 3.14 -8.13
N ASP A 37 10.86 3.91 -7.12
CA ASP A 37 11.86 3.48 -6.13
C ASP A 37 11.27 2.70 -4.94
N ALA A 38 9.95 2.77 -4.80
CA ALA A 38 9.27 2.15 -3.68
C ALA A 38 9.22 0.62 -3.85
N PRO A 39 9.55 -0.16 -2.80
CA PRO A 39 9.38 -1.61 -2.84
C PRO A 39 7.90 -1.97 -2.94
N TRP A 40 7.61 -3.07 -3.64
CA TRP A 40 6.27 -3.58 -3.83
C TRP A 40 6.29 -5.11 -3.86
N PHE A 41 5.12 -5.70 -3.64
CA PHE A 41 4.88 -7.12 -3.83
C PHE A 41 3.51 -7.33 -4.48
N LEU A 42 3.34 -8.45 -5.17
CA LEU A 42 2.05 -8.84 -5.71
C LEU A 42 1.21 -9.48 -4.60
N ALA A 43 -0.01 -8.98 -4.42
CA ALA A 43 -0.98 -9.53 -3.48
C ALA A 43 -2.22 -10.02 -4.24
N ALA A 44 -2.65 -11.25 -3.97
CA ALA A 44 -3.98 -11.69 -4.40
C ALA A 44 -5.06 -10.97 -3.59
N THR A 45 -6.22 -10.70 -4.19
CA THR A 45 -7.34 -10.04 -3.48
C THR A 45 -7.77 -10.80 -2.22
N SER A 46 -7.65 -12.13 -2.21
CA SER A 46 -7.92 -12.97 -1.03
C SER A 46 -7.01 -12.69 0.16
N TRP A 47 -5.84 -12.07 -0.05
CA TRP A 47 -4.94 -11.69 1.04
C TRP A 47 -5.44 -10.50 1.84
N LEU A 48 -6.43 -9.74 1.35
CA LEU A 48 -6.99 -8.61 2.07
C LEU A 48 -7.53 -9.00 3.44
N ASP A 49 -8.17 -10.16 3.54
CA ASP A 49 -8.69 -10.69 4.79
C ASP A 49 -7.56 -11.13 5.72
N GLU A 50 -6.52 -11.77 5.18
CA GLU A 50 -5.35 -12.19 5.96
C GLU A 50 -4.54 -10.99 6.48
N LEU A 51 -4.28 -9.99 5.63
CA LEU A 51 -3.64 -8.75 6.04
C LEU A 51 -4.43 -8.04 7.13
N ARG A 52 -5.77 -8.09 7.08
CA ARG A 52 -6.63 -7.49 8.10
C ARG A 52 -6.51 -8.19 9.46
N LYS A 53 -6.24 -9.51 9.47
CA LYS A 53 -5.94 -10.26 10.70
C LYS A 53 -4.57 -9.91 11.28
N VAL A 54 -3.56 -9.69 10.42
CA VAL A 54 -2.20 -9.30 10.84
C VAL A 54 -2.20 -7.88 11.40
N ARG A 55 -2.77 -6.92 10.67
CA ARG A 55 -2.96 -5.54 11.11
C ARG A 55 -4.30 -5.00 10.60
N PRO A 56 -5.26 -4.71 11.50
CA PRO A 56 -6.53 -4.12 11.10
C PRO A 56 -6.37 -2.78 10.38
N TYR A 57 -7.19 -2.56 9.36
CA TYR A 57 -7.29 -1.32 8.62
C TYR A 57 -8.76 -1.03 8.30
N ASP A 58 -9.08 0.25 8.13
CA ASP A 58 -10.46 0.74 8.00
C ASP A 58 -10.88 0.90 6.53
N VAL A 59 -9.92 1.24 5.67
CA VAL A 59 -10.18 1.59 4.27
C VAL A 59 -9.07 1.11 3.35
N VAL A 60 -9.46 0.71 2.14
CA VAL A 60 -8.53 0.44 1.03
C VAL A 60 -8.71 1.54 -0.01
N TYR A 61 -7.61 2.13 -0.44
CA TYR A 61 -7.57 3.00 -1.62
C TYR A 61 -6.86 2.27 -2.75
N LEU A 62 -7.50 2.25 -3.92
CA LEU A 62 -6.95 1.67 -5.14
C LEU A 62 -6.43 2.76 -6.06
N ASP A 63 -5.22 2.57 -6.59
CA ASP A 63 -4.60 3.43 -7.60
C ASP A 63 -4.61 4.93 -7.23
N LEU A 64 -4.41 5.23 -5.94
CA LEU A 64 -4.40 6.60 -5.42
C LEU A 64 -3.08 7.30 -5.78
N PRO A 65 -3.09 8.41 -6.56
CA PRO A 65 -1.88 9.17 -6.85
C PRO A 65 -1.37 9.86 -5.58
N LEU A 66 -0.15 9.51 -5.16
CA LEU A 66 0.46 10.14 -4.00
C LEU A 66 1.15 11.46 -4.38
N PRO A 67 0.95 12.53 -3.58
CA PRO A 67 1.75 13.74 -3.67
C PRO A 67 3.24 13.40 -3.58
N ALA A 68 4.07 14.12 -4.33
CA ALA A 68 5.50 13.81 -4.44
C ALA A 68 6.21 13.70 -3.07
N HIS A 69 5.85 14.54 -2.10
CA HIS A 69 6.44 14.53 -0.75
C HIS A 69 6.00 13.35 0.14
N GLU A 70 4.98 12.59 -0.27
CA GLU A 70 4.49 11.39 0.44
C GLU A 70 4.98 10.08 -0.19
N ARG A 71 5.65 10.16 -1.34
CA ARG A 71 6.19 9.01 -2.06
C ARG A 71 7.39 8.42 -1.34
N ILE A 72 7.49 7.10 -1.31
CA ILE A 72 8.64 6.41 -0.73
C ILE A 72 9.84 6.63 -1.64
N GLY A 73 10.97 7.06 -1.08
CA GLY A 73 12.19 7.36 -1.86
C GLY A 73 12.24 8.77 -2.43
N ALA A 74 11.19 9.59 -2.29
CA ALA A 74 11.29 11.02 -2.53
C ALA A 74 12.35 11.58 -1.58
N ALA A 75 13.45 12.09 -2.15
CA ALA A 75 14.59 12.61 -1.40
C ALA A 75 14.12 13.58 -0.31
N ARG A 76 14.65 13.41 0.91
CA ARG A 76 14.54 14.41 1.99
C ARG A 76 15.31 15.67 1.62
#